data_AF-A0A8S2VR96-F1
#
_entry.id   AF-A0A8S2VR96-F1
#
_cell.length_a   1.000
_cell.length_b   1.000
_cell.length_c   1.000
_cell.angle_alpha   90.00
_cell.angle_beta   90.00
_cell.angle_gamma   90.00
#
_symmetry.space_group_name_H-M   'P 1'
#
loop_
_entity.id
_entity.type
_entity.pdbx_description
1 polymer ?
#
loop_
_entity_poly.entity_id
_entity_poly.type
_entity_poly.pdbx_seq_one_letter_code
_entity_poly.pdbx_strand_id
1 'polypeptide(L)' 'MLGFSELAKCQQLKKIFEDAHKSTLSCVVVDELETLLEYAPVGPRYSNNVLQTLKLL' A
#
# COMPACT_ATOMS: atom_id res chain seq x y z
N MET A 1 4.78 8.09 1.61
CA MET A 1 3.39 8.59 1.64
C MET A 1 3.09 9.25 2.99
N LEU A 2 3.89 10.25 3.38
CA LEU A 2 3.76 10.92 4.67
C LEU A 2 2.59 11.91 4.63
N GLY A 3 1.75 11.89 5.66
CA GLY A 3 0.57 12.77 5.77
C GLY A 3 -0.64 12.35 4.93
N PHE A 4 -0.58 11.20 4.23
CA PHE A 4 -1.73 10.67 3.49
C PHE A 4 -2.73 10.04 4.46
N SER A 5 -4.02 10.26 4.22
CA SER A 5 -5.07 9.43 4.83
C SER A 5 -4.98 7.99 4.30
N GLU A 6 -5.51 7.02 5.04
CA GLU A 6 -5.53 5.62 4.59
C GLU A 6 -6.12 5.47 3.18
N LEU A 7 -7.22 6.17 2.89
CA LEU A 7 -7.85 6.14 1.57
C LEU A 7 -6.93 6.67 0.47
N ALA A 8 -6.19 7.74 0.74
CA ALA A 8 -5.24 8.30 -0.21
C ALA A 8 -4.07 7.34 -0.46
N LYS A 9 -3.61 6.60 0.57
CA LYS A 9 -2.61 5.54 0.40
C LYS A 9 -3.15 4.42 -0.51
N CYS A 10 -4.37 3.95 -0.27
CA CYS A 10 -4.99 2.91 -1.11
C CYS A 10 -5.14 3.36 -2.57
N GLN A 11 -5.59 4.59 -2.81
CA GLN A 11 -5.72 5.14 -4.17
C GLN A 11 -4.37 5.25 -4.87
N GLN A 12 -3.33 5.69 -4.16
CA GLN A 12 -1.99 5.79 -4.72
C GLN A 12 -1.40 4.42 -5.04
N LEU A 13 -1.59 3.42 -4.16
CA LEU A 13 -1.20 2.04 -4.44
C LEU A 13 -1.91 1.50 -5.68
N LYS A 14 -3.23 1.64 -5.75
CA LYS A 14 -4.01 1.20 -6.91
C LYS A 14 -3.48 1.82 -8.21
N LYS A 15 -3.20 3.12 -8.21
CA LYS A 15 -2.63 3.82 -9.37
C LYS A 15 -1.27 3.25 -9.79
N ILE A 16 -0.36 3.01 -8.84
CA ILE A 16 0.97 2.45 -9.12
C ILE A 16 0.85 1.07 -9.78
N PHE A 17 0.00 0.20 -9.23
CA PHE A 17 -0.23 -1.12 -9.79
C PHE A 17 -0.93 -1.06 -11.16
N GLU A 18 -1.93 -0.20 -11.35
CA GLU A 18 -2.57 0.04 -12.66
C GLU A 18 -1.56 0.53 -13.71
N ASP A 19 -0.63 1.40 -13.33
CA ASP A 19 0.42 1.88 -14.23
C ASP A 19 1.43 0.76 -14.57
N ALA A 20 1.76 -0.10 -13.61
CA ALA A 20 2.61 -1.28 -13.83
C ALA A 20 1.97 -2.31 -14.77
N HIS A 21 0.64 -2.46 -14.74
CA HIS A 21 -0.11 -3.36 -15.63
C HIS A 21 -0.10 -2.93 -17.10
N LYS A 22 0.27 -1.67 -17.40
CA LYS A 22 0.39 -1.18 -18.79
C LYS A 22 1.63 -1.73 -19.50
N SER A 23 2.62 -2.22 -18.75
CA SER A 23 3.81 -2.86 -19.30
C SER A 23 3.62 -4.37 -19.40
N THR A 24 4.10 -4.98 -20.49
CA THR A 24 4.12 -6.45 -20.65
C THR A 24 4.97 -7.14 -19.60
N LEU A 25 6.00 -6.47 -19.09
CA LEU A 25 6.81 -6.90 -17.96
C LEU A 25 7.00 -5.73 -17.00
N SER A 26 6.64 -5.90 -15.74
CA SER A 26 6.82 -4.89 -14.70
C SER A 26 7.25 -5.55 -13.38
N CYS A 27 7.97 -4.77 -12.57
CA CYS A 27 8.36 -5.14 -11.22
C CYS A 27 8.09 -3.93 -10.32
N VAL A 28 7.31 -4.15 -9.26
CA VAL A 28 6.98 -3.13 -8.27
C VAL A 28 7.61 -3.55 -6.96
N VAL A 29 8.44 -2.68 -6.39
CA VAL A 29 9.06 -2.88 -5.08
C VAL A 29 8.31 -2.01 -4.07
N VAL A 30 7.86 -2.65 -2.98
CA VAL A 30 7.24 -1.96 -1.85
C VAL A 30 8.23 -1.98 -0.69
N ASP A 31 8.75 -0.81 -0.34
CA ASP A 31 9.68 -0.63 0.77
C ASP A 31 8.97 -0.16 2.04
N GLU A 32 9.58 -0.39 3.20
CA GLU A 32 9.09 0.03 4.52
C GLU A 32 7.62 -0.37 4.79
N LEU A 33 7.27 -1.64 4.55
CA LEU A 33 5.89 -2.16 4.69
C LEU A 33 5.26 -1.86 6.06
N GLU A 34 6.03 -1.93 7.14
CA GLU A 34 5.56 -1.61 8.49
C GLU A 34 5.04 -0.16 8.59
N THR A 35 5.78 0.78 7.99
CA THR A 35 5.41 2.20 7.96
C THR A 35 4.22 2.45 7.03
N LEU A 36 4.16 1.74 5.89
CA LEU A 36 3.03 1.82 4.96
C LEU A 36 1.72 1.38 5.63
N LEU A 37 1.77 0.28 6.38
CA LEU A 37 0.64 -0.31 7.11
C LEU A 37 0.36 0.37 8.47
N GLU A 38 1.15 1.38 8.85
CA GLU A 38 1.07 2.03 10.17
C GLU A 38 1.09 1.01 11.32
N TYR A 39 1.94 -0.02 11.17
CA TYR A 39 2.03 -1.10 12.13
C TYR A 39 2.55 -0.58 13.48
N ALA A 40 1.79 -0.85 14.55
CA ALA A 40 2.20 -0.58 15.92
C ALA A 40 2.21 -1.89 16.72
N PRO A 41 3.34 -2.27 17.33
CA PRO A 41 3.49 -3.56 18.03
C PRO A 41 2.66 -3.65 19.32
N VAL A 42 2.28 -2.51 19.91
CA VAL A 42 1.44 -2.47 21.13
C VAL A 42 -0.04 -2.54 20.73
N GLY A 43 -0.66 -3.70 20.97
CA GLY A 43 -2.07 -3.95 20.71
C GLY A 43 -2.37 -4.14 19.22
N PRO A 44 -1.64 -5.03 18.53
CA PRO A 44 -1.31 -5.02 17.10
C PRO A 44 -2.27 -4.19 16.24
N ARG A 45 -1.93 -2.91 16.06
CA ARG A 45 -2.70 -1.98 15.22
C ARG A 45 -2.01 -1.87 13.86
N TYR A 46 -2.82 -1.83 12.81
CA TYR A 46 -2.41 -1.59 11.43
C TYR A 46 -3.61 -1.09 10.63
N SER A 47 -3.34 -0.42 9.52
CA SER A 47 -4.35 0.02 8.56
C SER A 47 -4.89 -1.18 7.76
N ASN A 48 -6.00 -1.75 8.22
CA ASN A 48 -6.65 -2.88 7.53
C ASN A 48 -7.05 -2.54 6.08
N ASN A 49 -7.44 -1.30 5.81
CA ASN A 49 -7.78 -0.84 4.46
C ASN A 49 -6.58 -0.94 3.49
N VAL A 50 -5.39 -0.53 3.95
CA VAL A 50 -4.16 -0.57 3.16
C VAL A 50 -3.72 -2.02 2.96
N LEU A 51 -3.82 -2.85 4.01
CA LEU A 51 -3.52 -4.27 3.94
C LEU A 51 -4.42 -5.01 2.95
N GLN A 52 -5.74 -4.79 3.01
CA GLN A 52 -6.68 -5.40 2.07
C GLN A 52 -6.45 -4.93 0.64
N THR A 53 -6.09 -3.66 0.44
CA THR A 53 -5.73 -3.13 -0.87
C THR A 53 -4.51 -3.86 -1.44
N LEU A 54 -3.43 -3.98 -0.67
CA LEU A 54 -2.23 -4.72 -1.10
C LEU A 54 -2.48 -6.20 -1.38
N LYS A 55 -3.45 -6.82 -0.71
CA LYS A 55 -3.81 -8.23 -0.91
C LYS A 55 -4.59 -8.47 -2.22
N LEU A 56 -5.27 -7.45 -2.73
CA LEU A 56 -6.18 -7.55 -3.88
C LEU A 56 -5.58 -7.02 -5.19
N LEU A 57 -4.55 -6.17 -5.11
CA LEU A 57 -3.80 -5.66 -6.26
C LEU A 57 -2.84 -6.72 -6.83
#